data_AF-A0A4Q3Z4L7-F1
#
_entry.id   AF-A0A4Q3Z4L7-F1
#
_cell.length_a   1.000
_cell.length_b   1.000
_cell.length_c   1.000
_cell.angle_alpha   90.00
_cell.angle_beta   90.00
_cell.angle_gamma   90.00
#
_symmetry.space_group_name_H-M   'P 1'
#
loop_
_entity.id
_entity.type
_entity.pdbx_description
1 polymer ?
#
loop_
_entity_poly.entity_id
_entity_poly.type
_entity_poly.pdbx_seq_one_letter_code
_entity_poly.pdbx_strand_id
1 'polypeptide(L)'
;MGHSKAFRKDPERHPLKTPSGKFELFSHHVHGFGYDDCPGFAKWIEPAEWLGSKLAERYPIHLLSNKAATRLHSQLDYATVSQRSKIEGLEPILINPVDAKRRGLKTGMRVKVFNERGATHAATLVPDDVMPGVAILSSGA
;
A
#
# COMPACT_ATOMS: atom_id res chain seq x y z
N MET A 1 -16.73 -23.88 -10.00
CA MET A 1 -17.89 -23.17 -9.43
C MET A 1 -17.57 -22.87 -7.97
N GLY A 2 -17.52 -21.60 -7.54
CA GLY A 2 -16.92 -21.25 -6.24
C GLY A 2 -17.63 -21.88 -5.04
N HIS A 3 -16.86 -22.43 -4.09
CA HIS A 3 -17.32 -23.11 -2.87
C HIS A 3 -18.38 -22.32 -2.08
N SER A 4 -18.33 -20.99 -2.15
CA SER A 4 -19.27 -20.09 -1.46
C SER A 4 -20.67 -20.04 -2.06
N LYS A 5 -20.90 -20.51 -3.30
CA LYS A 5 -22.25 -20.54 -3.91
C LYS A 5 -23.09 -21.69 -3.37
N ALA A 6 -22.48 -22.86 -3.14
CA ALA A 6 -23.17 -24.03 -2.61
C ALA A 6 -23.52 -23.85 -1.13
N PHE A 7 -22.57 -23.39 -0.31
CA PHE A 7 -22.81 -23.04 1.10
C PHE A 7 -23.97 -22.05 1.29
N ARG A 8 -24.05 -20.99 0.47
CA ARG A 8 -25.17 -20.03 0.56
C ARG A 8 -26.54 -20.62 0.25
N LYS A 9 -26.60 -21.69 -0.55
CA LYS A 9 -27.86 -22.36 -0.91
C LYS A 9 -28.28 -23.39 0.13
N ASP A 10 -27.31 -24.14 0.66
CA ASP A 10 -27.53 -25.19 1.65
C ASP A 10 -26.27 -25.34 2.54
N PRO A 11 -26.19 -24.60 3.66
CA PRO A 11 -25.00 -24.56 4.50
C PRO A 11 -24.78 -25.86 5.29
N GLU A 12 -25.84 -26.63 5.54
CA GLU A 12 -25.75 -27.91 6.26
C GLU A 12 -25.17 -29.02 5.37
N ARG A 13 -25.58 -29.07 4.10
CA ARG A 13 -25.00 -30.03 3.13
C ARG A 13 -23.66 -29.60 2.55
N HIS A 14 -23.35 -28.31 2.61
CA HIS A 14 -22.12 -27.75 2.06
C HIS A 14 -21.38 -26.84 3.05
N PRO A 15 -21.01 -27.34 4.24
CA PRO A 15 -20.33 -26.53 5.26
C PRO A 15 -18.97 -26.03 4.75
N LEU A 16 -18.54 -24.88 5.25
CA LEU A 16 -17.21 -24.35 5.01
C LEU A 16 -16.15 -25.15 5.79
N LYS A 17 -14.89 -25.05 5.35
CA LYS A 17 -13.74 -25.66 6.04
C LYS A 17 -13.27 -24.79 7.21
N THR A 18 -14.19 -24.49 8.12
CA THR A 18 -13.96 -23.76 9.38
C THR A 18 -14.42 -24.62 10.56
N PRO A 19 -13.94 -24.39 11.79
CA PRO A 19 -14.39 -25.12 12.97
C PRO A 19 -15.91 -25.17 13.15
N SER A 20 -16.59 -24.05 12.88
CA SER A 20 -18.06 -23.95 12.96
C SER A 20 -18.81 -24.45 11.71
N GLY A 21 -18.11 -24.77 10.62
CA GLY A 21 -18.72 -25.01 9.31
C GLY A 21 -19.32 -23.75 8.65
N LYS A 22 -19.18 -22.57 9.25
CA LYS A 22 -19.78 -21.29 8.83
C LYS A 22 -18.71 -20.21 8.58
N PHE A 23 -19.13 -19.03 8.13
CA PHE A 23 -18.27 -17.85 8.18
C PHE A 23 -18.07 -17.43 9.63
N GLU A 24 -16.81 -17.37 10.08
CA GLU A 24 -16.47 -17.01 11.45
C GLU A 24 -16.28 -15.50 11.56
N LEU A 25 -17.33 -14.79 12.01
CA LEU A 25 -17.21 -13.37 12.37
C LEU A 25 -16.34 -13.18 13.62
N PHE A 26 -16.34 -14.19 14.49
CA PHE A 26 -15.42 -14.34 15.60
C PHE A 26 -14.74 -15.70 15.50
N SER A 27 -13.41 -15.72 15.46
CA SER A 27 -12.58 -16.92 15.50
C SER A 27 -12.05 -17.14 16.92
N HIS A 28 -12.63 -18.13 17.60
CA HIS A 28 -12.14 -18.58 18.91
C HIS A 28 -10.69 -19.09 18.85
N HIS A 29 -10.31 -19.67 17.71
CA HIS A 29 -8.95 -20.16 17.49
C HIS A 29 -7.94 -19.00 17.49
N VAL A 30 -8.20 -17.93 16.73
CA VAL A 30 -7.33 -16.75 16.71
C VAL A 30 -7.34 -16.05 18.07
N HIS A 31 -8.52 -15.88 18.68
CA HIS A 31 -8.62 -15.28 20.01
C HIS A 31 -7.80 -16.03 21.08
N GLY A 32 -7.76 -17.36 20.99
CA GLY A 32 -7.01 -18.21 21.93
C GLY A 32 -5.50 -18.00 21.92
N PHE A 33 -4.92 -17.38 20.87
CA PHE A 33 -3.50 -17.01 20.88
C PHE A 33 -3.18 -15.82 21.81
N GLY A 34 -4.19 -15.02 22.19
CA GLY A 34 -4.00 -13.89 23.08
C GLY A 34 -3.15 -12.75 22.49
N TYR A 35 -3.13 -12.59 21.17
CA TYR A 35 -2.38 -11.52 20.50
C TYR A 35 -3.10 -10.17 20.60
N ASP A 36 -2.38 -9.15 21.06
CA ASP A 36 -2.91 -7.78 21.15
C ASP A 36 -3.17 -7.14 19.77
N ASP A 37 -2.38 -7.53 18.76
CA ASP A 37 -2.40 -6.99 17.39
C ASP A 37 -3.23 -7.84 16.41
N CYS A 38 -3.79 -8.96 16.86
CA CYS A 38 -4.59 -9.86 16.03
C CYS A 38 -5.74 -10.49 16.85
N PRO A 39 -6.77 -9.70 17.21
CA PRO A 39 -7.94 -10.23 17.91
C PRO A 39 -8.70 -11.20 17.01
N GLY A 40 -9.50 -12.09 17.61
CA GLY A 40 -10.31 -13.06 16.89
C GLY A 40 -11.45 -12.48 16.04
N PHE A 41 -11.52 -11.17 15.83
CA PHE A 41 -12.58 -10.52 15.06
C PHE A 41 -12.02 -9.29 14.33
N ALA A 42 -12.75 -8.83 13.31
CA ALA A 42 -12.38 -7.63 12.57
C ALA A 42 -12.40 -6.41 13.49
N LYS A 43 -11.22 -5.80 13.68
CA LYS A 43 -11.02 -4.62 14.53
C LYS A 43 -10.07 -3.67 13.82
N TRP A 44 -10.38 -2.37 13.86
CA TRP A 44 -9.39 -1.36 13.51
C TRP A 44 -8.33 -1.29 14.62
N ILE A 45 -7.08 -1.48 14.24
CA ILE A 45 -5.92 -1.34 15.11
C ILE A 45 -5.07 -0.23 14.51
N GLU A 46 -4.74 0.78 15.33
CA GLU A 46 -3.97 1.91 14.87
C GLU A 46 -2.58 1.44 14.39
N PRO A 47 -2.17 1.77 13.15
CA PRO A 47 -0.83 1.44 12.66
C PRO A 47 0.25 2.22 13.41
N ALA A 48 1.47 1.68 13.42
CA ALA A 48 2.62 2.37 14.00
C ALA A 48 2.87 3.76 13.38
N GLU A 49 2.62 3.91 12.08
CA GLU A 49 2.83 5.15 11.32
C GLU A 49 1.69 5.36 10.32
N TRP A 50 1.04 6.52 10.38
CA TRP A 50 -0.02 6.91 9.44
C TRP A 50 -0.24 8.44 9.47
N LEU A 51 -1.08 8.98 8.58
CA LEU A 51 -1.31 10.43 8.48
C LEU A 51 -1.87 11.07 9.75
N GLY A 52 -2.56 10.32 10.61
CA GLY A 52 -3.05 10.80 11.90
C GLY A 52 -2.08 10.63 13.07
N SER A 53 -0.92 10.00 12.85
CA SER A 53 0.08 9.81 13.91
C SER A 53 0.87 11.09 14.19
N LYS A 54 1.41 11.23 15.40
CA LYS A 54 2.32 12.35 15.76
C LYS A 54 3.54 12.45 14.83
N LEU A 55 3.97 11.32 14.26
CA LEU A 55 5.10 11.29 13.33
C LEU A 55 4.80 12.08 12.05
N ALA A 56 3.52 12.24 11.67
CA ALA A 56 3.11 13.05 10.53
C ALA A 56 3.44 14.54 10.69
N GLU A 57 3.66 15.04 11.91
CA GLU A 57 4.16 16.40 12.12
C GLU A 57 5.58 16.59 11.57
N ARG A 58 6.42 15.54 11.63
CA ARG A 58 7.78 15.52 11.08
C ARG A 58 7.81 15.04 9.63
N TYR A 59 7.04 14.00 9.31
CA TYR A 59 6.96 13.39 7.98
C TYR A 59 5.51 13.44 7.44
N PRO A 60 5.08 14.59 6.90
CA PRO A 60 3.67 14.85 6.58
C PRO A 60 3.17 14.22 5.28
N ILE A 61 3.96 13.34 4.64
CA ILE A 61 3.60 12.66 3.40
C ILE A 61 3.53 11.16 3.67
N HIS A 62 2.34 10.59 3.46
CA HIS A 62 2.16 9.14 3.47
C HIS A 62 2.62 8.57 2.13
N LEU A 63 3.60 7.67 2.19
CA LEU A 63 4.15 7.03 1.01
C LEU A 63 3.38 5.74 0.73
N LEU A 64 2.71 5.67 -0.42
CA LEU A 64 2.13 4.44 -0.94
C LEU A 64 3.12 3.73 -1.85
N SER A 65 3.40 2.47 -1.56
CA SER A 65 4.27 1.60 -2.37
C SER A 65 3.46 0.58 -3.15
N ASN A 66 2.87 1.01 -4.26
CA ASN A 66 2.10 0.14 -5.14
C ASN A 66 3.01 -0.77 -5.98
N LYS A 67 2.39 -1.67 -6.75
CA LYS A 67 3.09 -2.43 -7.79
C LYS A 67 3.24 -1.54 -9.03
N ALA A 68 4.43 -1.54 -9.61
CA ALA A 68 4.68 -0.84 -10.88
C ALA A 68 3.83 -1.44 -12.01
N ALA A 69 3.34 -0.58 -12.91
CA ALA A 69 2.57 -1.01 -14.08
C ALA A 69 3.46 -1.59 -15.20
N THR A 70 4.76 -1.25 -15.20
CA THR A 70 5.69 -1.51 -16.31
C THR A 70 6.67 -2.65 -16.05
N ARG A 71 6.61 -3.27 -14.86
CA ARG A 71 7.49 -4.36 -14.44
C ARG A 71 6.82 -5.27 -13.42
N LEU A 72 7.33 -6.49 -13.28
CA LEU A 72 6.86 -7.44 -12.26
C LEU A 72 7.82 -7.41 -11.07
N HIS A 73 7.47 -6.68 -10.03
CA HIS A 73 8.39 -6.39 -8.92
C HIS A 73 9.68 -5.75 -9.47
N SER A 74 10.85 -6.34 -9.23
CA SER A 74 12.12 -5.90 -9.85
C SER A 74 12.42 -6.58 -11.19
N GLN A 75 11.65 -7.60 -11.57
CA GLN A 75 11.88 -8.32 -12.83
C GLN A 75 11.53 -7.41 -14.00
N LEU A 76 12.37 -7.48 -15.04
CA LEU A 76 12.25 -6.67 -16.26
C LEU A 76 12.49 -5.18 -16.05
N ASP A 77 13.12 -4.77 -14.94
CA ASP A 77 13.43 -3.35 -14.77
C ASP A 77 14.37 -2.80 -15.85
N TYR A 78 15.30 -3.62 -16.34
CA TYR A 78 16.18 -3.29 -17.46
C TYR A 78 15.45 -3.29 -18.82
N ALA A 79 14.22 -3.82 -18.89
CA ALA A 79 13.49 -3.90 -20.16
C ALA A 79 13.00 -2.53 -20.60
N THR A 80 12.89 -2.36 -21.92
CA THR A 80 12.53 -1.09 -22.56
C THR A 80 11.27 -0.44 -21.99
N VAL A 81 10.26 -1.24 -21.61
CA VAL A 81 8.98 -0.72 -21.07
C VAL A 81 9.20 -0.06 -19.70
N SER A 82 9.95 -0.68 -18.79
CA SER A 82 10.28 -0.10 -17.48
C SER A 82 11.18 1.13 -17.65
N GLN A 83 12.23 1.03 -18.46
CA GLN A 83 13.16 2.13 -18.69
C GLN A 83 12.48 3.38 -19.28
N ARG A 84 11.48 3.20 -20.15
CA ARG A 84 10.69 4.32 -20.71
C ARG A 84 9.78 5.00 -19.69
N SER A 85 9.39 4.32 -18.61
CA SER A 85 8.60 4.95 -17.54
C SER A 85 9.43 5.79 -16.56
N LYS A 86 10.77 5.62 -16.57
CA LYS A 86 11.67 6.38 -15.70
C LYS A 86 11.90 7.79 -16.26
N ILE A 87 12.12 8.75 -15.37
CA ILE A 87 12.47 10.12 -15.74
C ILE A 87 13.96 10.30 -15.46
N GLU A 88 14.75 10.49 -16.53
CA GLU A 88 16.22 10.51 -16.47
C GLU A 88 16.84 9.29 -15.75
N GLY A 89 16.22 8.11 -15.90
CA GLY A 89 16.67 6.87 -15.26
C GLY A 89 16.27 6.72 -13.80
N LEU A 90 15.54 7.68 -13.22
CA LEU A 90 14.97 7.59 -11.88
C LEU A 90 13.51 7.17 -11.92
N GLU A 91 13.10 6.39 -10.92
CA GLU A 91 11.70 6.02 -10.75
C GLU A 91 10.85 7.26 -10.47
N PRO A 92 9.68 7.42 -11.13
CA PRO A 92 8.79 8.53 -10.85
C PRO A 92 8.14 8.39 -9.48
N ILE A 93 8.26 9.43 -8.64
CA ILE A 93 7.43 9.63 -7.46
C ILE A 93 6.26 10.55 -7.81
N LEU A 94 5.05 10.02 -7.71
CA LEU A 94 3.82 10.79 -7.93
C LEU A 94 3.52 11.58 -6.65
N ILE A 95 3.26 12.87 -6.77
CA ILE A 95 2.93 13.74 -5.64
C ILE A 95 1.81 14.71 -6.03
N ASN A 96 0.89 14.97 -5.10
CA ASN A 96 -0.22 15.89 -5.32
C ASN A 96 0.27 17.32 -5.69
N PRO A 97 -0.45 18.08 -6.55
CA PRO A 97 -0.01 19.40 -6.98
C PRO A 97 0.11 20.45 -5.86
N VAL A 98 -0.73 20.36 -4.82
CA VAL A 98 -0.67 21.25 -3.64
C VAL A 98 0.60 20.99 -2.84
N ASP A 99 0.94 19.72 -2.62
CA ASP A 99 2.15 19.32 -1.91
C ASP A 99 3.43 19.62 -2.68
N ALA A 100 3.39 19.40 -4.00
CA ALA A 100 4.45 19.79 -4.91
C ALA A 100 4.69 21.30 -4.85
N LYS A 101 3.62 22.10 -5.00
CA LYS A 101 3.67 23.56 -4.92
C LYS A 101 4.23 24.05 -3.59
N ARG A 102 3.76 23.50 -2.46
CA ARG A 102 4.26 23.83 -1.11
C ARG A 102 5.76 23.57 -0.97
N ARG A 103 6.29 22.58 -1.67
CA ARG A 103 7.71 22.18 -1.64
C ARG A 103 8.54 22.75 -2.80
N GLY A 104 7.96 23.57 -3.66
CA GLY A 104 8.65 24.11 -4.84
C GLY A 104 9.02 23.04 -5.88
N LEU A 105 8.32 21.91 -5.89
CA LEU A 105 8.56 20.79 -6.81
C LEU A 105 7.75 20.94 -8.10
N LYS A 106 8.35 20.51 -9.21
CA LYS A 106 7.73 20.41 -10.54
C LYS A 106 8.02 19.02 -11.12
N THR A 107 7.25 18.58 -12.11
CA THR A 107 7.56 17.34 -12.83
C THR A 107 8.98 17.36 -13.39
N GLY A 108 9.70 16.25 -13.23
CA GLY A 108 11.06 16.03 -13.73
C GLY A 108 12.18 16.41 -12.76
N MET A 109 11.87 16.95 -11.58
CA MET A 109 12.89 17.27 -10.59
C MET A 109 13.38 16.02 -9.87
N ARG A 110 14.69 15.89 -9.74
CA ARG A 110 15.30 14.87 -8.87
C ARG A 110 15.04 15.22 -7.41
N VAL A 111 14.53 14.28 -6.64
CA VAL A 111 14.21 14.46 -5.23
C VAL A 111 14.79 13.33 -4.39
N LYS A 112 15.13 13.64 -3.15
CA LYS A 112 15.46 12.66 -2.11
C LYS A 112 14.21 12.41 -1.27
N VAL A 113 13.75 11.17 -1.23
CA VAL A 113 12.66 10.69 -0.37
C VAL A 113 13.32 10.04 0.85
N PHE A 114 12.97 10.45 2.06
CA PHE A 114 13.68 10.00 3.26
C PHE A 114 12.82 10.00 4.53
N ASN A 115 13.25 9.21 5.50
CA ASN A 115 12.84 9.27 6.91
C ASN A 115 14.03 8.83 7.79
N GLU A 116 13.82 8.60 9.09
CA GLU A 116 14.87 8.14 10.02
C GLU A 116 15.50 6.78 9.63
N ARG A 117 14.80 5.94 8.85
CA ARG A 117 15.25 4.60 8.49
C ARG A 117 16.13 4.57 7.24
N GLY A 118 16.03 5.57 6.38
CA GLY A 118 16.80 5.60 5.14
C GLY A 118 16.31 6.63 4.13
N ALA A 119 16.88 6.57 2.93
CA ALA A 119 16.56 7.47 1.84
C ALA A 119 16.71 6.78 0.47
N THR A 120 15.97 7.28 -0.52
CA THR A 120 16.12 6.93 -1.93
C THR A 120 15.96 8.16 -2.83
N HIS A 121 16.43 8.05 -4.07
CA HIS A 121 16.26 9.09 -5.08
C HIS A 121 15.15 8.71 -6.05
N ALA A 122 14.34 9.70 -6.42
CA ALA A 122 13.26 9.57 -7.38
C ALA A 122 13.18 10.84 -8.23
N ALA A 123 12.38 10.81 -9.30
CA ALA A 123 12.06 11.99 -10.08
C ALA A 123 10.57 12.32 -9.89
N THR A 124 10.23 13.59 -9.67
CA THR A 124 8.84 13.98 -9.41
C THR A 124 7.97 13.86 -10.66
N LEU A 125 6.76 13.34 -10.47
CA LEU A 125 5.65 13.44 -11.39
C LEU A 125 4.47 14.05 -10.63
N VAL A 126 3.83 15.07 -11.19
CA VAL A 126 2.80 15.84 -10.48
C VAL A 126 1.45 15.71 -11.19
N PRO A 127 0.76 14.57 -11.04
CA PRO A 127 -0.59 14.38 -11.58
C PRO A 127 -1.64 15.05 -10.68
N ASP A 128 -2.87 15.19 -11.16
CA ASP A 128 -4.00 15.81 -10.45
C ASP A 128 -4.90 14.81 -9.70
N ASP A 129 -4.59 13.51 -9.76
CA ASP A 129 -5.38 12.40 -9.19
C ASP A 129 -4.80 11.76 -7.92
N VAL A 130 -3.72 12.33 -7.37
CA VAL A 130 -3.15 11.92 -6.08
C VAL A 130 -3.76 12.75 -4.95
N MET A 131 -4.18 12.11 -3.86
CA MET A 131 -4.71 12.83 -2.69
C MET A 131 -3.66 13.74 -2.04
N PRO A 132 -4.00 14.96 -1.57
CA PRO A 132 -3.10 15.76 -0.73
C PRO A 132 -2.61 14.99 0.50
N GLY A 133 -1.36 15.20 0.89
CA GLY A 133 -0.68 14.46 1.95
C GLY A 133 -0.17 13.07 1.54
N VAL A 134 -0.31 12.67 0.27
CA VAL A 134 0.12 11.37 -0.24
C VAL A 134 1.15 11.53 -1.36
N ALA A 135 2.12 10.63 -1.38
CA ALA A 135 2.95 10.38 -2.54
C ALA A 135 2.97 8.88 -2.87
N ILE A 136 3.17 8.54 -4.14
CA ILE A 136 3.22 7.16 -4.60
C ILE A 136 4.58 6.92 -5.25
N LEU A 137 5.29 5.92 -4.75
CA LEU A 137 6.53 5.44 -5.37
C LEU A 137 6.41 3.92 -5.48
N SER A 138 6.36 3.42 -6.72
CA SER A 138 6.20 1.98 -6.95
C SER A 138 7.36 1.19 -6.37
N SER A 139 7.02 0.06 -5.75
CA SER A 139 8.00 -0.91 -5.28
C SER A 139 8.65 -1.66 -6.44
N GLY A 140 9.89 -2.13 -6.23
CA GLY A 140 10.69 -2.81 -7.24
C GLY A 140 11.74 -1.89 -7.85
N ALA A 141 12.96 -2.44 -8.02
CA ALA A 141 14.20 -1.87 -8.57
C ALA A 141 14.32 -0.33 -8.62
#